data_AF-A0A1V4HU90-F1
#
_entry.id   AF-A0A1V4HU90-F1
#
_cell.length_a   1.000
_cell.length_b   1.000
_cell.length_c   1.000
_cell.angle_alpha   90.00
_cell.angle_beta   90.00
_cell.angle_gamma   90.00
#
_symmetry.space_group_name_H-M   'P 1'
#
loop_
_entity.id
_entity.type
_entity.pdbx_description
1 polymer ?
#
loop_
_entity_poly.entity_id
_entity_poly.type
_entity_poly.pdbx_seq_one_letter_code
_entity_poly.pdbx_strand_id
1 'polypeptide(L)'
;MRKSVLAVVLVAAICGAMPARAQDGAAPFDADLQRLAEILGTLHYLRDICAANDGAKWRSEMQALIDAETPSGERRSRMIAAFNRGYNWFQQTYRVCTPAANVAIRRYVEEGAKISRDLTARYAN
;
A
#
# COMPACT_ATOMS: atom_id res chain seq x y z
N MET A 1 -10.51 0.08 73.48
CA MET A 1 -11.71 -0.55 72.88
C MET A 1 -12.26 0.36 71.78
N ARG A 2 -12.72 -0.23 70.66
CA ARG A 2 -13.30 0.36 69.41
C ARG A 2 -12.26 0.83 68.38
N LYS A 3 -11.81 -0.03 67.45
CA LYS A 3 -12.47 -0.71 66.30
C LYS A 3 -12.33 0.13 65.01
N SER A 4 -11.50 -0.42 64.12
CA SER A 4 -11.16 -0.01 62.75
C SER A 4 -12.39 0.13 61.85
N VAL A 5 -12.32 1.06 60.87
CA VAL A 5 -13.16 1.01 59.67
C VAL A 5 -12.25 1.20 58.47
N LEU A 6 -12.05 0.11 57.72
CA LEU A 6 -11.31 0.06 56.46
C LEU A 6 -12.02 0.91 55.40
N ALA A 7 -11.25 1.73 54.69
CA ALA A 7 -11.68 2.37 53.45
C ALA A 7 -11.77 1.31 52.33
N VAL A 8 -12.99 1.06 51.84
CA VAL A 8 -13.23 0.23 50.65
C VAL A 8 -12.97 1.08 49.41
N VAL A 9 -11.85 0.83 48.74
CA VAL A 9 -11.55 1.41 47.42
C VAL A 9 -12.28 0.57 46.36
N LEU A 10 -13.30 1.17 45.74
CA LEU A 10 -14.05 0.59 44.63
C LEU A 10 -13.19 0.64 43.36
N VAL A 11 -12.58 -0.49 42.99
CA VAL A 11 -11.84 -0.63 41.72
C VAL A 11 -12.85 -0.77 40.59
N ALA A 12 -13.04 0.30 39.81
CA ALA A 12 -13.82 0.29 38.58
C ALA A 12 -13.05 -0.44 37.47
N ALA A 13 -13.33 -1.74 37.33
CA ALA A 13 -12.84 -2.54 36.20
C ALA A 13 -13.64 -2.19 34.94
N ILE A 14 -13.19 -1.17 34.22
CA ILE A 14 -13.65 -0.88 32.85
C ILE A 14 -13.01 -1.93 31.95
N CYS A 15 -13.67 -3.08 31.79
CA CYS A 15 -13.40 -4.02 30.70
C CYS A 15 -13.78 -3.33 29.38
N GLY A 16 -12.85 -2.54 28.85
CA GLY A 16 -12.91 -2.09 27.46
C GLY A 16 -12.81 -3.32 26.56
N ALA A 17 -13.95 -3.83 26.11
CA ALA A 17 -14.02 -4.73 24.98
C ALA A 17 -13.46 -3.97 23.76
N MET A 18 -12.16 -4.11 23.51
CA MET A 18 -11.59 -3.66 22.25
C MET A 18 -12.31 -4.43 21.13
N PRO A 19 -12.79 -3.73 20.09
CA PRO A 19 -13.35 -4.43 18.95
C PRO A 19 -12.22 -5.26 18.34
N ALA A 20 -12.38 -6.58 18.39
CA ALA A 20 -11.54 -7.50 17.63
C ALA A 20 -11.74 -7.18 16.15
N ARG A 21 -10.83 -6.38 15.58
CA ARG A 21 -10.75 -6.25 14.13
C ARG A 21 -10.35 -7.63 13.63
N ALA A 22 -11.29 -8.31 12.97
CA ALA A 22 -10.97 -9.47 12.17
C ALA A 22 -9.88 -9.01 11.20
N GLN A 23 -8.65 -9.46 11.42
CA GLN A 23 -7.64 -9.46 10.38
C GLN A 23 -8.17 -10.45 9.35
N ASP A 24 -8.85 -9.95 8.32
CA ASP A 24 -9.03 -10.72 7.10
C ASP A 24 -7.64 -11.26 6.75
N GLY A 25 -7.45 -12.58 6.90
CA GLY A 25 -6.15 -13.21 6.72
C GLY A 25 -5.59 -12.75 5.37
N ALA A 26 -4.33 -12.28 5.37
CA ALA A 26 -3.71 -11.73 4.18
C ALA A 26 -3.89 -12.71 3.02
N ALA A 27 -4.59 -12.27 1.98
CA ALA A 27 -4.81 -13.13 0.82
C ALA A 27 -3.45 -13.47 0.19
N PRO A 28 -3.27 -14.66 -0.42
CA PRO A 28 -1.99 -15.05 -1.00
C PRO A 28 -1.42 -14.04 -2.01
N PHE A 29 -2.29 -13.25 -2.66
CA PHE A 29 -1.95 -12.22 -3.65
C PHE A 29 -1.75 -10.81 -3.06
N ASP A 30 -2.00 -10.58 -1.76
CA ASP A 30 -1.91 -9.25 -1.15
C ASP A 30 -0.49 -8.64 -1.26
N ALA A 31 0.54 -9.47 -1.26
CA ALA A 31 1.93 -9.03 -1.43
C ALA A 31 2.20 -8.57 -2.87
N ASP A 32 1.70 -9.32 -3.85
CA ASP A 32 1.83 -9.01 -5.27
C ASP A 32 1.07 -7.72 -5.63
N LEU A 33 -0.14 -7.52 -5.07
CA LEU A 33 -0.90 -6.28 -5.23
C LEU A 33 -0.16 -5.07 -4.64
N GLN A 34 0.42 -5.21 -3.45
CA GLN A 34 1.22 -4.14 -2.84
C GLN A 34 2.48 -3.83 -3.66
N ARG A 35 3.17 -4.86 -4.17
CA ARG A 35 4.34 -4.66 -5.02
C ARG A 35 3.95 -3.97 -6.32
N LEU A 36 2.89 -4.40 -6.98
CA LEU A 36 2.38 -3.77 -8.20
C LEU A 36 2.01 -2.30 -7.94
N ALA A 37 1.35 -2.00 -6.83
CA ALA A 37 1.03 -0.63 -6.43
C ALA A 37 2.29 0.25 -6.25
N GLU A 38 3.33 -0.28 -5.59
CA GLU A 38 4.61 0.43 -5.42
C GLU A 38 5.31 0.72 -6.75
N ILE A 39 5.25 -0.23 -7.69
CA ILE A 39 5.77 -0.08 -9.05
C ILE A 39 5.01 1.04 -9.79
N LEU A 40 3.68 1.06 -9.70
CA LEU A 40 2.87 2.11 -10.32
C LEU A 40 3.19 3.50 -9.73
N GLY A 41 3.45 3.60 -8.43
CA GLY A 41 3.90 4.85 -7.80
C GLY A 41 5.29 5.31 -8.27
N THR A 42 6.21 4.36 -8.41
CA THR A 42 7.54 4.60 -8.96
C THR A 42 7.46 5.11 -10.40
N LEU A 43 6.65 4.47 -11.24
CA LEU A 43 6.44 4.85 -12.63
C LEU A 43 5.71 6.19 -12.74
N HIS A 44 4.75 6.46 -11.87
CA HIS A 44 4.07 7.75 -11.80
C HIS A 44 5.09 8.89 -11.65
N TYR A 45 6.04 8.77 -10.74
CA TYR A 45 7.07 9.79 -10.55
C TYR A 45 8.10 9.84 -11.68
N LEU A 46 8.74 8.71 -11.97
CA LEU A 46 9.87 8.68 -12.91
C LEU A 46 9.47 9.08 -14.31
N ARG A 47 8.26 8.72 -14.74
CA ARG A 47 7.79 9.03 -16.09
C ARG A 47 7.33 10.48 -16.25
N ASP A 48 6.87 11.10 -15.16
CA ASP A 48 6.61 12.54 -15.11
C ASP A 48 7.86 13.33 -15.53
N ILE A 49 9.01 12.99 -14.94
CA ILE A 49 10.27 13.70 -15.19
C ILE A 49 11.02 13.24 -16.45
N CYS A 50 10.75 12.03 -16.99
CA CYS A 50 11.53 11.44 -18.09
C CYS A 50 10.82 11.29 -19.45
N ALA A 51 9.51 11.05 -19.50
CA ALA A 51 8.84 10.51 -20.70
C ALA A 51 7.72 11.43 -21.21
N ALA A 52 8.03 12.71 -21.38
CA ALA A 52 7.07 13.73 -21.83
C ALA A 52 5.81 13.85 -20.94
N ASN A 53 5.99 13.65 -19.63
CA ASN A 53 4.97 13.91 -18.62
C ASN A 53 3.75 12.96 -18.61
N ASP A 54 3.93 11.71 -19.03
CA ASP A 54 2.89 10.69 -19.01
C ASP A 54 2.77 9.96 -17.65
N GLY A 55 3.23 10.62 -16.57
CA GLY A 55 3.08 10.17 -15.19
C GLY A 55 1.62 9.94 -14.82
N ALA A 56 0.71 10.77 -15.31
CA ALA A 56 -0.74 10.68 -15.04
C ALA A 56 -1.34 9.32 -15.42
N LYS A 57 -0.82 8.68 -16.48
CA LYS A 57 -1.26 7.33 -16.91
C LYS A 57 -1.14 6.34 -15.75
N TRP A 58 0.00 6.27 -15.09
CA TRP A 58 0.26 5.28 -14.03
C TRP A 58 -0.58 5.51 -12.78
N ARG A 59 -0.92 6.78 -12.50
CA ARG A 59 -1.89 7.12 -11.46
C ARG A 59 -3.28 6.57 -11.81
N SER A 60 -3.70 6.69 -13.06
CA SER A 60 -4.97 6.11 -13.54
C SER A 60 -4.96 4.58 -13.46
N GLU A 61 -3.86 3.92 -13.85
CA GLU A 61 -3.71 2.46 -13.70
C GLU A 61 -3.82 2.02 -12.23
N MET A 62 -3.22 2.78 -11.30
CA MET A 62 -3.35 2.51 -9.87
C MET A 62 -4.79 2.64 -9.39
N GLN A 63 -5.51 3.65 -9.88
CA GLN A 63 -6.92 3.83 -9.53
C GLN A 63 -7.75 2.66 -10.05
N ALA A 64 -7.56 2.25 -11.31
CA ALA A 64 -8.23 1.09 -11.88
C ALA A 64 -7.94 -0.21 -11.10
N LEU A 65 -6.69 -0.40 -10.65
CA LEU A 65 -6.31 -1.55 -9.83
C LEU A 65 -7.03 -1.55 -8.47
N ILE A 66 -7.11 -0.40 -7.78
CA ILE A 66 -7.85 -0.30 -6.51
C ILE A 66 -9.34 -0.60 -6.73
N ASP A 67 -9.93 -0.04 -7.78
CA ASP A 67 -11.35 -0.18 -8.06
C ASP A 67 -11.73 -1.63 -8.41
N ALA A 68 -10.83 -2.35 -9.07
CA ALA A 68 -11.00 -3.77 -9.39
C ALA A 68 -10.83 -4.69 -8.17
N GLU A 69 -9.82 -4.44 -7.33
CA GLU A 69 -9.40 -5.39 -6.29
C GLU A 69 -9.99 -5.10 -4.90
N THR A 70 -10.12 -3.82 -4.54
CA THR A 70 -10.52 -3.42 -3.18
C THR A 70 -10.93 -1.93 -3.11
N PRO A 71 -12.18 -1.59 -3.46
CA PRO A 71 -12.62 -0.19 -3.47
C PRO A 71 -12.62 0.47 -2.08
N SER A 72 -12.55 -0.30 -0.99
CA SER A 72 -12.46 0.20 0.39
C SER A 72 -11.68 -0.74 1.32
N GLY A 73 -11.50 -0.35 2.59
CA GLY A 73 -10.96 -1.22 3.63
C GLY A 73 -9.43 -1.17 3.79
N GLU A 74 -8.90 -2.11 4.57
CA GLU A 74 -7.48 -2.13 4.96
C GLU A 74 -6.56 -2.43 3.76
N ARG A 75 -6.97 -3.35 2.87
CA ARG A 75 -6.19 -3.68 1.66
C ARG A 75 -5.98 -2.44 0.79
N ARG A 76 -7.02 -1.61 0.60
CA ARG A 76 -6.93 -0.32 -0.10
C ARG A 76 -5.86 0.58 0.53
N SER A 77 -5.89 0.72 1.86
CA SER A 77 -4.91 1.53 2.59
C SER A 77 -3.49 1.03 2.40
N ARG A 78 -3.27 -0.30 2.42
CA ARG A 78 -1.95 -0.91 2.17
C ARG A 78 -1.45 -0.65 0.75
N MET A 79 -2.33 -0.78 -0.25
CA MET A 79 -2.00 -0.49 -1.66
C MET A 79 -1.65 0.98 -1.87
N ILE A 80 -2.44 1.90 -1.32
CA ILE A 80 -2.15 3.35 -1.39
C ILE A 80 -0.81 3.67 -0.70
N ALA A 81 -0.57 3.08 0.47
CA ALA A 81 0.70 3.26 1.17
C ALA A 81 1.88 2.77 0.31
N ALA A 82 1.74 1.63 -0.37
CA ALA A 82 2.77 1.09 -1.27
C ALA A 82 3.04 2.01 -2.46
N PHE A 83 1.98 2.50 -3.13
CA PHE A 83 2.10 3.49 -4.19
C PHE A 83 2.87 4.73 -3.73
N ASN A 84 2.47 5.31 -2.59
CA ASN A 84 3.12 6.50 -2.05
C ASN A 84 4.59 6.24 -1.67
N ARG A 85 4.92 5.05 -1.16
CA ARG A 85 6.32 4.68 -0.88
C ARG A 85 7.16 4.69 -2.15
N GLY A 86 6.70 4.05 -3.22
CA GLY A 86 7.42 4.02 -4.50
C GLY A 86 7.62 5.42 -5.09
N TYR A 87 6.57 6.24 -5.09
CA TYR A 87 6.63 7.63 -5.54
C TYR A 87 7.66 8.45 -4.75
N ASN A 88 7.53 8.45 -3.41
CA ASN A 88 8.36 9.26 -2.53
C ASN A 88 9.84 8.85 -2.55
N TRP A 89 10.14 7.56 -2.73
CA TRP A 89 11.52 7.07 -2.79
C TRP A 89 12.26 7.65 -3.99
N PHE A 90 11.64 7.62 -5.17
CA PHE A 90 12.24 8.15 -6.38
C PHE A 90 12.24 9.68 -6.41
N GLN A 91 11.24 10.33 -5.80
CA GLN A 91 11.24 11.79 -5.61
C GLN A 91 12.42 12.31 -4.78
N GLN A 92 12.86 11.54 -3.79
CA GLN A 92 14.03 11.89 -2.99
C GLN A 92 15.34 11.69 -3.75
N THR A 93 15.38 10.76 -4.70
CA THR A 93 16.62 10.32 -5.37
C THR A 93 16.86 11.04 -6.71
N TYR A 94 15.80 11.31 -7.47
CA TYR A 94 15.90 11.91 -8.80
C TYR A 94 15.14 13.23 -8.84
N ARG A 95 15.81 14.32 -9.24
CA ARG A 95 15.19 15.65 -9.45
C ARG A 95 14.96 15.97 -10.93
N VAL A 96 15.75 15.34 -11.79
CA VAL A 96 15.72 15.47 -13.25
C VAL A 96 15.90 14.08 -13.85
N CYS A 97 15.48 13.90 -15.11
CA CYS A 97 15.70 12.63 -15.78
C CYS A 97 17.19 12.34 -15.96
N THR A 98 17.58 11.10 -15.66
CA THR A 98 18.95 10.60 -15.85
C THR A 98 18.94 9.30 -16.66
N PRO A 99 20.07 8.86 -17.24
CA PRO A 99 20.17 7.55 -17.86
C PRO A 99 19.81 6.41 -16.89
N ALA A 100 20.18 6.53 -15.61
CA ALA A 100 19.84 5.55 -14.57
C ALA A 100 18.33 5.49 -14.31
N ALA A 101 17.64 6.64 -14.29
CA ALA A 101 16.18 6.70 -14.17
C ALA A 101 15.49 5.99 -15.34
N ASN A 102 15.97 6.18 -16.57
CA ASN A 102 15.42 5.48 -17.75
C ASN A 102 15.61 3.95 -17.68
N VAL A 103 16.74 3.48 -17.14
CA VAL A 103 16.96 2.05 -16.89
C VAL A 103 15.97 1.54 -15.83
N ALA A 104 15.77 2.29 -14.75
CA ALA A 104 14.81 1.93 -13.70
C ALA A 104 13.38 1.83 -14.27
N ILE A 105 12.93 2.79 -15.08
CA ILE A 105 11.60 2.75 -15.73
C ILE A 105 11.42 1.44 -16.48
N ARG A 106 12.37 1.05 -17.35
CA ARG A 106 12.24 -0.19 -18.14
C ARG A 106 12.10 -1.43 -17.27
N ARG A 107 12.96 -1.56 -16.24
CA ARG A 107 12.92 -2.69 -15.29
C ARG A 107 11.59 -2.77 -14.55
N TYR A 108 11.07 -1.63 -14.09
CA TYR A 108 9.81 -1.58 -13.37
C TYR A 108 8.59 -1.85 -14.26
N VAL A 109 8.61 -1.45 -15.53
CA VAL A 109 7.57 -1.84 -16.49
C VAL A 109 7.59 -3.35 -16.72
N GLU A 110 8.77 -3.95 -16.91
CA GLU A 110 8.92 -5.40 -17.09
C GLU A 110 8.44 -6.18 -15.86
N GLU A 111 8.83 -5.75 -14.65
CA GLU A 111 8.41 -6.36 -13.39
C GLU A 111 6.90 -6.22 -13.17
N GLY A 112 6.33 -5.02 -13.33
CA GLY A 112 4.91 -4.78 -13.17
C GLY A 112 4.07 -5.60 -14.15
N ALA A 113 4.50 -5.71 -15.41
CA ALA A 113 3.85 -6.55 -16.41
C ALA A 113 3.91 -8.04 -16.04
N LYS A 114 5.02 -8.51 -15.46
CA LYS A 114 5.13 -9.89 -14.96
C LYS A 114 4.17 -10.15 -13.80
N ILE A 115 4.14 -9.28 -12.80
CA ILE A 115 3.25 -9.43 -11.63
C ILE A 115 1.79 -9.44 -12.07
N SER A 116 1.39 -8.51 -12.94
CA SER A 116 0.03 -8.46 -13.47
C SER A 116 -0.37 -9.77 -14.17
N ARG A 117 0.49 -10.33 -15.02
CA ARG A 117 0.23 -11.64 -15.66
C ARG A 117 0.16 -12.79 -14.65
N ASP A 118 1.07 -12.83 -13.68
CA ASP A 118 1.11 -13.89 -12.68
C ASP A 118 -0.14 -13.84 -11.78
N LEU A 119 -0.62 -12.65 -11.42
CA LEU A 119 -1.86 -12.45 -10.67
C LEU A 119 -3.06 -13.02 -11.44
N THR A 120 -3.24 -12.62 -12.70
CA THR A 120 -4.34 -13.12 -13.52
C THR A 120 -4.24 -14.63 -13.73
N ALA A 121 -3.05 -15.16 -14.03
CA ALA A 121 -2.86 -16.58 -14.30
C ALA A 121 -3.16 -17.48 -13.08
N ARG A 122 -2.98 -16.96 -11.86
CA ARG A 122 -3.14 -17.75 -10.62
C ARG A 122 -4.46 -17.54 -9.92
N TYR A 123 -5.08 -16.37 -10.08
CA TYR A 123 -6.19 -15.94 -9.23
C TYR A 123 -7.42 -15.41 -9.98
N ALA A 124 -7.37 -15.24 -11.31
CA ALA A 124 -8.57 -14.88 -12.07
C ALA A 124 -9.44 -16.13 -12.28
N ASN A 125 -10.51 -16.24 -11.49
CA ASN A 125 -11.58 -17.23 -11.65
C ASN A 125 -12.91 -16.50 -11.85
#